data_AF-A0A5C5V9A3-F1
#
_entry.id   AF-A0A5C5V9A3-F1
#
_cell.length_a   1.000
_cell.length_b   1.000
_cell.length_c   1.000
_cell.angle_alpha   90.00
_cell.angle_beta   90.00
_cell.angle_gamma   90.00
#
_symmetry.space_group_name_H-M   'P 1'
#
loop_
_entity.id
_entity.type
_entity.pdbx_description
1 polymer ?
#
loop_
_entity_poly.entity_id
_entity_poly.type
_entity_poly.pdbx_seq_one_letter_code
_entity_poly.pdbx_strand_id
1 'polypeptide(L)'
;MLLVMLVVVALMTVGGMAYFDWSFIEHRAAEAYARQVQSRALADSGVVMVQTLLLEEPTVLEQQGGLYNNPALFQGVLISDSDAAALRARVSIVAPLMDYGEYVGYRFGLENESARLNLNTLLLADDYAEDGARNQLLYLPGMTESIADAILDWLDEDEDIRDFGAESQYYTALDAPYEPQNGPLESIEQLLLVQGVTPELLYGLDTDRNGVVSAAERARPLPVEVDNSTGQMDRGWSAYFTLYSAESLLTPDGEPKIDVNMEDLEELHSLLETALGREQANFIVAYRQGGAADDNANSNAVSAAGISIDFSQEGSETITSLLSLVGVNVEFSDNGAPTVLRTPFTDTPGAYSSYLPDMLDNLTTSSTASMVGRLNVNQAPRALLSSVPNMPPEVVEQIIASRTFEVTPDRPERRHAEWILMDGLVDLEVMRQLAPLLTGGGDVYRAHSVGFFDEEGPATRIEAIIDDTGATPKVLQRLDLTPLGAGYTPAELGAMAQSATGESP
;
A
#
# COMPACT_ATOMS: atom_id res chain seq x y z
N MET A 1 68.26 16.00 43.24
CA MET A 1 66.95 15.53 43.74
C MET A 1 65.79 16.38 43.24
N LEU A 2 65.78 17.70 43.43
CA LEU A 2 64.67 18.58 43.04
C LEU A 2 64.27 18.49 41.54
N LEU A 3 65.25 18.44 40.64
CA LEU A 3 65.00 18.35 39.19
C LEU A 3 64.38 17.00 38.79
N VAL A 4 64.81 15.90 39.42
CA VAL A 4 64.23 14.57 39.23
C VAL A 4 62.79 14.53 39.75
N MET A 5 62.54 15.13 40.92
CA MET A 5 61.19 15.22 41.50
C MET A 5 60.25 16.03 40.59
N LEU A 6 60.71 17.14 40.03
CA LEU A 6 59.92 17.97 39.11
C LEU A 6 59.58 17.22 37.81
N VAL A 7 60.54 16.46 37.26
CA VAL A 7 60.28 15.62 36.07
C VAL A 7 59.29 14.50 36.39
N VAL A 8 59.40 13.85 37.55
CA VAL A 8 58.45 12.80 37.98
C VAL A 8 57.05 13.39 38.17
N VAL A 9 56.93 14.54 38.83
CA VAL A 9 55.63 15.22 39.00
C VAL A 9 55.05 15.61 37.64
N ALA A 10 55.85 16.20 36.74
CA ALA A 10 55.40 16.57 35.40
C ALA A 10 54.93 15.34 34.59
N LEU A 11 55.67 14.23 34.63
CA LEU A 11 55.26 12.98 33.97
C LEU A 11 54.01 12.38 34.59
N MET A 12 53.85 12.44 35.91
CA MET A 12 52.62 12.02 36.59
C MET A 12 51.43 12.92 36.24
N THR A 13 51.63 14.23 36.11
CA THR A 13 50.57 15.15 35.69
C THR A 13 50.16 14.89 34.24
N VAL A 14 51.11 14.69 33.33
CA VAL A 14 50.81 14.34 31.92
C VAL A 14 50.12 12.97 31.83
N GLY A 15 50.61 11.96 32.55
CA GLY A 15 49.99 10.63 32.59
C GLY A 15 48.58 10.67 33.21
N GLY A 16 48.39 11.48 34.25
CA GLY A 16 47.08 11.72 34.86
C GLY A 16 46.11 12.41 33.91
N MET A 17 46.53 13.49 33.25
CA MET A 17 45.71 14.18 32.24
C MET A 17 45.32 13.25 31.10
N ALA A 18 46.27 12.50 30.54
CA ALA A 18 45.98 11.51 29.51
C ALA A 18 44.96 10.48 29.99
N TYR A 19 45.14 9.90 31.19
CA TYR A 19 44.18 8.94 31.75
C TYR A 19 42.77 9.53 31.90
N PHE A 20 42.65 10.79 32.35
CA PHE A 20 41.37 11.48 32.44
C PHE A 20 40.74 11.66 31.05
N ASP A 21 41.50 12.16 30.07
CA ASP A 21 41.00 12.34 28.71
C ASP A 21 40.50 11.03 28.10
N TRP A 22 41.27 9.95 28.22
CA TRP A 22 40.87 8.61 27.78
C TRP A 22 39.62 8.12 28.50
N SER A 23 39.53 8.33 29.82
CA SER A 23 38.35 7.91 30.61
C SER A 23 37.09 8.68 30.22
N PHE A 24 37.20 9.99 29.96
CA PHE A 24 36.07 10.80 29.50
C PHE A 24 35.62 10.43 28.09
N ILE A 25 36.56 10.18 27.18
CA ILE A 25 36.26 9.72 25.82
C ILE A 25 35.56 8.36 25.89
N GLU A 26 36.09 7.42 26.68
CA GLU A 26 35.51 6.08 26.82
C GLU A 26 34.11 6.14 27.45
N HIS A 27 33.93 6.97 28.48
CA HIS A 27 32.61 7.16 29.09
C HIS A 27 31.59 7.74 28.10
N ARG A 28 31.97 8.76 27.33
CA ARG A 28 31.11 9.36 26.29
C ARG A 28 30.82 8.38 25.15
N ALA A 29 31.80 7.59 24.74
CA ALA A 29 31.62 6.56 23.72
C ALA A 29 30.64 5.47 24.21
N ALA A 30 30.80 5.01 25.45
CA ALA A 30 29.89 4.04 26.07
C ALA A 30 28.47 4.59 26.20
N GLU A 31 28.32 5.85 26.60
CA GLU A 31 27.01 6.52 26.68
C GLU A 31 26.36 6.68 25.30
N ALA A 32 27.11 7.14 24.30
CA ALA A 32 26.61 7.28 22.94
C ALA A 32 26.18 5.93 22.35
N TYR A 33 26.98 4.87 22.56
CA TYR A 33 26.63 3.51 22.14
C TYR A 33 25.37 3.00 22.84
N ALA A 34 25.26 3.19 24.16
CA ALA A 34 24.06 2.81 24.92
C ALA A 34 22.80 3.54 24.41
N ARG A 35 22.90 4.85 24.16
CA ARG A 35 21.81 5.64 23.59
C ARG A 35 21.46 5.21 22.17
N GLN A 36 22.44 4.84 21.35
CA GLN A 36 22.19 4.33 19.99
C GLN A 36 21.41 3.02 20.04
N VAL A 37 21.84 2.06 20.87
CA VAL A 37 21.12 0.79 21.08
C VAL A 37 19.71 1.04 21.59
N GLN A 38 19.55 1.96 22.54
CA GLN A 38 18.22 2.34 23.05
C GLN A 38 17.35 2.95 21.95
N SER A 39 17.86 3.89 21.15
CA SER A 39 17.11 4.50 20.05
C SER A 39 16.64 3.47 19.01
N ARG A 40 17.44 2.44 18.75
CA ARG A 40 17.06 1.33 17.88
C ARG A 40 15.94 0.50 18.48
N ALA A 41 16.03 0.16 19.77
CA ALA A 41 14.96 -0.54 20.48
C ALA A 41 13.65 0.27 20.53
N LEU A 42 13.73 1.61 20.59
CA LEU A 42 12.55 2.49 20.50
C LEU A 42 11.90 2.40 19.12
N ALA A 43 12.69 2.49 18.05
CA ALA A 43 12.18 2.38 16.70
C ALA A 43 11.57 0.99 16.44
N ASP A 44 12.21 -0.08 16.93
CA ASP A 44 11.64 -1.44 16.88
C ASP A 44 10.33 -1.54 17.69
N SER A 45 10.24 -0.86 18.84
CA SER A 45 9.00 -0.79 19.64
C SER A 45 7.86 -0.12 18.87
N GLY A 46 8.15 0.88 18.02
CA GLY A 46 7.15 1.49 17.15
C GLY A 46 6.60 0.52 16.10
N VAL A 47 7.44 -0.36 15.54
CA VAL A 47 6.96 -1.42 14.61
C VAL A 47 6.03 -2.39 15.33
N VAL A 48 6.39 -2.82 16.54
CA VAL A 48 5.53 -3.71 17.36
C VAL A 48 4.24 -3.02 17.78
N MET A 49 4.29 -1.72 18.07
CA MET A 49 3.10 -0.91 18.35
C MET A 49 2.13 -0.93 17.17
N VAL A 50 2.64 -0.73 15.93
CA VAL A 50 1.80 -0.81 14.71
C VAL A 50 1.21 -2.20 14.54
N GLN A 51 1.98 -3.28 14.72
CA GLN A 51 1.42 -4.64 14.67
C GLN A 51 0.33 -4.86 15.72
N THR A 52 0.46 -4.26 16.90
CA THR A 52 -0.55 -4.39 17.97
C THR A 52 -1.82 -3.61 17.61
N LEU A 53 -1.68 -2.45 16.99
CA LEU A 53 -2.83 -1.65 16.51
C LEU A 53 -3.59 -2.37 15.40
N LEU A 54 -2.89 -3.01 14.47
CA LEU A 54 -3.52 -3.78 13.38
C LEU A 54 -4.31 -5.02 13.87
N LEU A 55 -4.02 -5.51 15.09
CA LEU A 55 -4.82 -6.57 15.73
C LEU A 55 -6.14 -6.06 16.34
N GLU A 56 -6.34 -4.74 16.43
CA GLU A 56 -7.59 -4.19 16.95
C GLU A 56 -8.73 -4.31 15.92
N GLU A 57 -9.95 -4.42 16.42
CA GLU A 57 -11.16 -4.40 15.60
C GLU A 57 -11.22 -3.12 14.73
N PRO A 58 -11.55 -3.21 13.43
CA PRO A 58 -11.58 -2.04 12.54
C PRO A 58 -12.47 -0.90 13.06
N THR A 59 -13.60 -1.24 13.66
CA THR A 59 -14.52 -0.25 14.24
C THR A 59 -13.93 0.52 15.42
N VAL A 60 -13.00 -0.08 16.16
CA VAL A 60 -12.28 0.56 17.27
C VAL A 60 -11.22 1.51 16.73
N LEU A 61 -10.47 1.08 15.72
CA LEU A 61 -9.48 1.93 15.05
C LEU A 61 -10.12 3.17 14.40
N GLU A 62 -11.27 2.99 13.75
CA GLU A 62 -12.07 4.09 13.19
C GLU A 62 -12.49 5.09 14.29
N GLN A 63 -12.95 4.62 15.45
CA GLN A 63 -13.32 5.48 16.58
C GLN A 63 -12.12 6.22 17.20
N GLN A 64 -10.92 5.64 17.09
CA GLN A 64 -9.67 6.27 17.55
C GLN A 64 -9.11 7.28 16.55
N GLY A 65 -9.73 7.45 15.37
CA GLY A 65 -9.33 8.44 14.36
C GLY A 65 -8.54 7.87 13.18
N GLY A 66 -8.58 6.54 12.97
CA GLY A 66 -8.00 5.90 11.80
C GLY A 66 -6.48 5.70 11.86
N LEU A 67 -5.94 5.13 10.78
CA LEU A 67 -4.53 4.75 10.60
C LEU A 67 -3.77 5.69 9.66
N TYR A 68 -4.45 6.41 8.75
CA TYR A 68 -3.82 7.19 7.69
C TYR A 68 -3.16 8.47 8.21
N ASN A 69 -3.86 9.26 9.02
CA ASN A 69 -3.32 10.51 9.59
C ASN A 69 -3.86 10.73 11.00
N ASN A 70 -3.19 10.12 11.97
CA ASN A 70 -3.58 10.17 13.37
C ASN A 70 -2.40 10.56 14.28
N PRO A 71 -2.10 11.86 14.39
CA PRO A 71 -1.03 12.34 15.28
C PRO A 71 -1.23 11.95 16.74
N ALA A 72 -2.47 11.72 17.20
CA ALA A 72 -2.73 11.32 18.59
C ALA A 72 -2.21 9.91 18.89
N LEU A 73 -2.28 8.99 17.91
CA LEU A 73 -1.74 7.63 18.04
C LEU A 73 -0.27 7.52 17.64
N PHE A 74 0.19 8.37 16.71
CA PHE A 74 1.47 8.14 16.03
C PHE A 74 2.53 9.22 16.26
N GLN A 75 2.21 10.38 16.85
CA GLN A 75 3.20 11.45 17.09
C GLN A 75 3.66 11.47 18.55
N GLY A 76 4.98 11.47 18.76
CA GLY A 76 5.60 11.64 20.07
C GLY A 76 5.15 10.63 21.14
N VAL A 77 4.88 9.38 20.77
CA VAL A 77 4.40 8.35 21.71
C VAL A 77 5.48 8.07 22.75
N LEU A 78 5.13 8.23 24.03
CA LEU A 78 6.05 8.05 25.14
C LEU A 78 6.26 6.57 25.44
N ILE A 79 7.49 6.08 25.28
CA ILE A 79 7.85 4.68 25.55
C ILE A 79 8.54 4.56 26.92
N SER A 80 9.44 5.49 27.24
CA SER A 80 10.13 5.51 28.53
C SER A 80 10.12 6.91 29.09
N ASP A 81 9.50 7.06 30.27
CA ASP A 81 9.46 8.32 30.99
C ASP A 81 10.66 8.48 31.93
N SER A 82 11.13 9.71 32.06
CA SER A 82 12.23 10.10 32.93
C SER A 82 12.07 11.55 33.38
N ASP A 83 12.58 11.85 34.57
CA ASP A 83 12.67 13.23 35.07
C ASP A 83 13.62 14.08 34.20
N ALA A 84 14.65 13.45 33.62
CA ALA A 84 15.57 14.09 32.70
C ALA A 84 15.03 14.01 31.27
N ALA A 85 14.81 15.16 30.63
CA ALA A 85 14.34 15.22 29.24
C ALA A 85 15.28 14.47 28.28
N ALA A 86 16.60 14.55 28.49
CA ALA A 86 17.60 13.82 27.73
C ALA A 86 17.49 12.28 27.81
N LEU A 87 16.73 11.76 28.78
CA LEU A 87 16.48 10.31 28.94
C LEU A 87 15.03 9.95 28.63
N ARG A 88 14.15 10.92 28.36
CA ARG A 88 12.77 10.65 27.96
C ARG A 88 12.77 10.19 26.51
N ALA A 89 12.23 9.00 26.29
CA ALA A 89 12.36 8.28 25.03
C ALA A 89 10.99 8.13 24.37
N ARG A 90 10.92 8.51 23.10
CA ARG A 90 9.68 8.54 22.31
C ARG A 90 9.84 7.80 21.00
N VAL A 91 8.69 7.46 20.41
CA VAL A 91 8.60 6.96 19.05
C VAL A 91 7.57 7.76 18.26
N SER A 92 7.78 7.89 16.96
CA SER A 92 6.78 8.44 16.05
C SER A 92 6.72 7.62 14.78
N ILE A 93 5.52 7.41 14.27
CA ILE A 93 5.30 6.74 13.00
C ILE A 93 4.98 7.80 11.97
N VAL A 94 5.85 7.91 10.96
CA VAL A 94 5.79 8.94 9.92
C VAL A 94 5.49 8.26 8.59
N ALA A 95 4.77 8.96 7.73
CA ALA A 95 4.51 8.50 6.37
C ALA A 95 4.28 9.70 5.44
N PRO A 96 4.42 9.55 4.11
CA PRO A 96 4.24 10.65 3.14
C PRO A 96 2.87 11.33 3.28
N LEU A 97 2.83 12.66 3.21
CA LEU A 97 1.57 13.37 3.02
C LEU A 97 1.31 13.52 1.52
N MET A 98 0.07 13.33 1.11
CA MET A 98 -0.38 13.53 -0.27
C MET A 98 -1.40 14.65 -0.33
N ASP A 99 -1.23 15.58 -1.27
CA ASP A 99 -2.14 16.69 -1.56
C ASP A 99 -2.42 16.72 -3.06
N TYR A 100 -3.70 16.75 -3.44
CA TYR A 100 -4.15 16.69 -4.84
C TYR A 100 -3.41 15.64 -5.70
N GLY A 101 -3.14 14.45 -5.15
CA GLY A 101 -2.50 13.34 -5.88
C GLY A 101 -0.97 13.44 -6.00
N GLU A 102 -0.35 14.45 -5.36
CA GLU A 102 1.10 14.68 -5.32
C GLU A 102 1.63 14.52 -3.89
N TYR A 103 2.86 14.04 -3.72
CA TYR A 103 3.46 13.94 -2.40
C TYR A 103 4.01 15.28 -1.92
N VAL A 104 3.56 15.74 -0.74
CA VAL A 104 3.96 17.01 -0.14
C VAL A 104 4.28 16.85 1.35
N GLY A 105 5.56 16.65 1.70
CA GLY A 105 5.96 16.54 3.10
C GLY A 105 5.50 15.23 3.76
N TYR A 106 5.23 15.27 5.07
CA TYR A 106 4.94 14.07 5.85
C TYR A 106 3.76 14.28 6.79
N ARG A 107 3.21 13.17 7.27
CA ARG A 107 2.14 13.07 8.27
C ARG A 107 2.44 11.93 9.25
N PHE A 108 1.61 11.78 10.27
CA PHE A 108 1.76 10.75 11.29
C PHE A 108 0.70 9.67 11.11
N GLY A 109 1.12 8.47 10.68
CA GLY A 109 0.22 7.40 10.29
C GLY A 109 0.90 6.34 9.43
N LEU A 110 0.11 5.44 8.88
CA LEU A 110 0.53 4.35 8.00
C LEU A 110 0.27 4.70 6.54
N GLU A 111 1.05 4.12 5.63
CA GLU A 111 0.78 4.17 4.20
C GLU A 111 0.37 2.79 3.72
N ASN A 112 -0.63 2.71 2.85
CA ASN A 112 -1.06 1.45 2.27
C ASN A 112 -0.17 1.09 1.07
N GLU A 113 0.41 -0.10 1.06
CA GLU A 113 1.26 -0.54 -0.05
C GLU A 113 0.45 -0.81 -1.33
N SER A 114 -0.83 -1.15 -1.24
CA SER A 114 -1.71 -1.24 -2.41
C SER A 114 -1.95 0.13 -3.06
N ALA A 115 -1.57 1.25 -2.43
CA ALA A 115 -1.54 2.56 -3.09
C ALA A 115 -0.37 2.73 -4.08
N ARG A 116 0.54 1.76 -4.13
CA ARG A 116 1.73 1.73 -4.97
C ARG A 116 1.63 0.60 -5.99
N LEU A 117 2.36 0.73 -7.09
CA LEU A 117 2.38 -0.26 -8.15
C LEU A 117 3.26 -1.44 -7.75
N ASN A 118 2.67 -2.64 -7.72
CA ASN A 118 3.42 -3.86 -7.41
C ASN A 118 4.16 -4.37 -8.66
N LEU A 119 5.49 -4.35 -8.61
CA LEU A 119 6.35 -4.76 -9.72
C LEU A 119 6.20 -6.25 -10.04
N ASN A 120 5.98 -7.10 -9.03
CA ASN A 120 5.89 -8.55 -9.20
C ASN A 120 4.56 -9.01 -9.83
N THR A 121 3.58 -8.13 -9.93
CA THR A 121 2.29 -8.40 -10.59
C THR A 121 2.09 -7.56 -11.84
N LEU A 122 3.11 -6.77 -12.24
CA LEU A 122 2.99 -5.79 -13.31
C LEU A 122 2.67 -6.43 -14.67
N LEU A 123 3.24 -7.61 -14.94
CA LEU A 123 3.01 -8.36 -16.18
C LEU A 123 1.55 -8.80 -16.36
N LEU A 124 0.77 -8.90 -15.29
CA LEU A 124 -0.66 -9.22 -15.38
C LEU A 124 -1.45 -8.10 -16.09
N ALA A 125 -0.91 -6.88 -16.19
CA ALA A 125 -1.56 -5.79 -16.89
C ALA A 125 -1.68 -6.04 -18.41
N ASP A 126 -0.79 -6.85 -18.99
CA ASP A 126 -0.80 -7.17 -20.43
C ASP A 126 -1.98 -8.07 -20.81
N ASP A 127 -2.57 -8.80 -19.86
CA ASP A 127 -3.79 -9.59 -20.08
C ASP A 127 -5.03 -8.70 -20.30
N TYR A 128 -5.00 -7.45 -19.83
CA TYR A 128 -6.15 -6.53 -19.87
C TYR A 128 -6.03 -5.45 -20.94
N ALA A 129 -4.82 -5.11 -21.36
CA ALA A 129 -4.57 -4.13 -22.41
C ALA A 129 -3.27 -4.45 -23.16
N GLU A 130 -3.24 -4.15 -24.46
CA GLU A 130 -2.03 -4.24 -25.27
C GLU A 130 -0.95 -3.32 -24.71
N ASP A 131 0.24 -3.89 -24.44
CA ASP A 131 1.36 -3.22 -23.77
C ASP A 131 0.96 -2.56 -22.43
N GLY A 132 0.00 -3.16 -21.71
CA GLY A 132 -0.56 -2.62 -20.47
C GLY A 132 0.51 -2.35 -19.40
N ALA A 133 1.45 -3.27 -19.22
CA ALA A 133 2.55 -3.16 -18.27
C ALA A 133 3.49 -1.99 -18.63
N ARG A 134 3.87 -1.88 -19.91
CA ARG A 134 4.72 -0.79 -20.41
C ARG A 134 4.03 0.55 -20.26
N ASN A 135 2.77 0.63 -20.68
CA ASN A 135 1.97 1.85 -20.59
C ASN A 135 1.85 2.31 -19.13
N GLN A 136 1.67 1.40 -18.17
CA GLN A 136 1.64 1.75 -16.75
C GLN A 136 2.93 2.44 -16.29
N LEU A 137 4.08 1.90 -16.66
CA LEU A 137 5.38 2.50 -16.32
C LEU A 137 5.59 3.86 -16.99
N LEU A 138 5.15 4.04 -18.22
CA LEU A 138 5.35 5.30 -18.98
C LEU A 138 4.63 6.51 -18.38
N TYR A 139 3.61 6.32 -17.53
CA TYR A 139 2.98 7.41 -16.78
C TYR A 139 3.83 7.90 -15.60
N LEU A 140 4.89 7.16 -15.22
CA LEU A 140 5.80 7.59 -14.18
C LEU A 140 6.75 8.67 -14.70
N PRO A 141 6.99 9.72 -13.90
CA PRO A 141 7.87 10.82 -14.28
C PRO A 141 9.29 10.32 -14.60
N GLY A 142 9.87 10.79 -15.71
CA GLY A 142 11.20 10.40 -16.14
C GLY A 142 11.34 8.98 -16.72
N MET A 143 10.25 8.21 -16.81
CA MET A 143 10.27 6.91 -17.46
C MET A 143 10.39 7.06 -18.98
N THR A 144 11.16 6.17 -19.62
CA THR A 144 11.30 6.09 -21.08
C THR A 144 10.90 4.71 -21.55
N GLU A 145 10.52 4.56 -22.82
CA GLU A 145 10.19 3.24 -23.41
C GLU A 145 11.33 2.25 -23.23
N SER A 146 12.59 2.67 -23.42
CA SER A 146 13.75 1.80 -23.20
C SER A 146 13.92 1.34 -21.76
N ILE A 147 13.61 2.19 -20.77
CA ILE A 147 13.73 1.79 -19.37
C ILE A 147 12.54 0.91 -18.98
N ALA A 148 11.33 1.25 -19.45
CA ALA A 148 10.14 0.45 -19.19
C ALA A 148 10.31 -0.97 -19.74
N ASP A 149 10.69 -1.12 -21.02
CA ASP A 149 10.91 -2.42 -21.63
C ASP A 149 12.05 -3.20 -20.94
N ALA A 150 13.15 -2.53 -20.59
CA ALA A 150 14.25 -3.19 -19.86
C ALA A 150 13.84 -3.64 -18.45
N ILE A 151 12.92 -2.93 -17.78
CA ILE A 151 12.35 -3.37 -16.49
C ILE A 151 11.46 -4.60 -16.69
N LEU A 152 10.67 -4.64 -17.76
CA LEU A 152 9.78 -5.77 -18.04
C LEU A 152 10.56 -7.03 -18.44
N ASP A 153 11.57 -6.91 -19.29
CA ASP A 153 12.50 -8.01 -19.67
C ASP A 153 13.30 -8.50 -18.45
N TRP A 154 13.54 -7.63 -17.47
CA TRP A 154 14.18 -8.05 -16.22
C TRP A 154 13.26 -8.92 -15.33
N LEU A 155 11.93 -8.79 -15.51
CA LEU A 155 10.90 -9.40 -14.65
C LEU A 155 10.31 -10.69 -15.22
N ASP A 156 10.18 -10.82 -16.54
CA ASP A 156 9.60 -12.01 -17.16
C ASP A 156 10.58 -13.18 -17.19
N GLU A 157 10.05 -14.39 -17.44
CA GLU A 157 10.84 -15.62 -17.35
C GLU A 157 11.50 -16.02 -18.68
N ASP A 158 11.15 -15.33 -19.76
CA ASP A 158 11.62 -15.67 -21.10
C ASP A 158 12.93 -14.94 -21.45
N GLU A 159 13.33 -14.97 -22.72
CA GLU A 159 14.56 -14.34 -23.23
C GLU A 159 14.23 -13.53 -24.50
N ASP A 160 12.93 -13.26 -24.73
CA ASP A 160 12.44 -12.57 -25.90
C ASP A 160 12.50 -11.06 -25.64
N ILE A 161 13.55 -10.43 -26.17
CA ILE A 161 13.80 -9.00 -26.01
C ILE A 161 12.63 -8.17 -26.56
N ARG A 162 12.02 -7.32 -25.71
CA ARG A 162 11.03 -6.30 -26.14
C ARG A 162 11.66 -5.24 -27.05
N ASP A 163 10.83 -4.44 -27.72
CA ASP A 163 11.25 -3.47 -28.74
C ASP A 163 12.49 -2.63 -28.36
N PHE A 164 12.54 -2.13 -27.11
CA PHE A 164 13.66 -1.38 -26.57
C PHE A 164 14.27 -2.00 -25.29
N GLY A 165 13.95 -3.27 -25.04
CA GLY A 165 14.34 -3.98 -23.82
C GLY A 165 15.76 -4.52 -23.84
N ALA A 166 16.09 -5.30 -22.81
CA ALA A 166 17.41 -5.87 -22.62
C ALA A 166 17.37 -7.14 -21.78
N GLU A 167 17.96 -8.19 -22.34
CA GLU A 167 18.04 -9.54 -21.77
C GLU A 167 19.48 -9.96 -21.47
N SER A 168 19.68 -11.25 -21.19
CA SER A 168 20.98 -11.90 -20.95
C SER A 168 22.07 -11.48 -21.95
N GLN A 169 21.75 -11.35 -23.23
CA GLN A 169 22.70 -10.93 -24.27
C GLN A 169 23.32 -9.55 -23.99
N TYR A 170 22.54 -8.61 -23.44
CA TYR A 170 23.02 -7.28 -23.09
C TYR A 170 23.87 -7.32 -21.82
N TYR A 171 23.36 -7.92 -20.74
CA TYR A 171 24.01 -7.89 -19.42
C TYR A 171 25.33 -8.68 -19.38
N THR A 172 25.41 -9.78 -20.12
CA THR A 172 26.65 -10.57 -20.24
C THR A 172 27.74 -9.91 -21.09
N ALA A 173 27.38 -8.89 -21.88
CA ALA A 173 28.31 -8.13 -22.70
C ALA A 173 28.94 -6.92 -21.97
N LEU A 174 28.50 -6.62 -20.75
CA LEU A 174 29.03 -5.53 -19.93
C LEU A 174 30.46 -5.83 -19.42
N ASP A 175 31.20 -4.77 -19.05
CA ASP A 175 32.56 -4.89 -18.51
C ASP A 175 32.63 -5.79 -17.26
N ALA A 176 31.58 -5.74 -16.43
CA ALA A 176 31.34 -6.64 -15.31
C ALA A 176 30.04 -7.42 -15.62
N PRO A 177 30.13 -8.59 -16.26
CA PRO A 177 28.95 -9.31 -16.71
C PRO A 177 28.16 -9.90 -15.54
N TYR A 178 26.85 -9.88 -15.68
CA TYR A 178 25.88 -10.53 -14.80
C TYR A 178 24.69 -11.02 -15.64
N GLU A 179 23.85 -11.84 -15.02
CA GLU A 179 22.61 -12.34 -15.63
C GLU A 179 21.42 -11.53 -15.11
N PRO A 180 20.38 -11.35 -15.94
CA PRO A 180 19.11 -10.83 -15.48
C PRO A 180 18.43 -11.76 -14.47
N GLN A 181 17.47 -11.24 -13.72
CA GLN A 181 16.80 -11.98 -12.65
C GLN A 181 15.81 -13.01 -13.22
N ASN A 182 15.14 -12.68 -14.32
CA ASN A 182 14.09 -13.42 -15.00
C ASN A 182 13.05 -14.00 -14.03
N GLY A 183 12.49 -13.10 -13.22
CA GLY A 183 11.54 -13.46 -12.19
C GLY A 183 11.29 -12.34 -11.19
N PRO A 184 10.53 -12.63 -10.11
CA PRO A 184 10.12 -11.62 -9.14
C PRO A 184 11.33 -10.99 -8.43
N LEU A 185 11.21 -9.69 -8.17
CA LEU A 185 12.18 -8.93 -7.40
C LEU A 185 12.08 -9.25 -5.91
N GLU A 186 13.22 -9.32 -5.26
CA GLU A 186 13.40 -9.43 -3.80
C GLU A 186 13.61 -8.05 -3.15
N SER A 187 14.09 -7.07 -3.91
CA SER A 187 14.30 -5.69 -3.44
C SER A 187 14.12 -4.68 -4.57
N ILE A 188 13.60 -3.49 -4.23
CA ILE A 188 13.41 -2.39 -5.20
C ILE A 188 14.78 -1.94 -5.77
N GLU A 189 15.84 -2.04 -4.97
CA GLU A 189 17.20 -1.67 -5.38
C GLU A 189 17.80 -2.55 -6.48
N GLN A 190 17.23 -3.74 -6.72
CA GLN A 190 17.62 -4.56 -7.87
C GLN A 190 17.35 -3.86 -9.21
N LEU A 191 16.42 -2.89 -9.25
CA LEU A 191 16.20 -2.05 -10.43
C LEU A 191 17.47 -1.27 -10.83
N LEU A 192 18.41 -1.01 -9.92
CA LEU A 192 19.68 -0.34 -10.25
C LEU A 192 20.60 -1.20 -11.15
N LEU A 193 20.30 -2.50 -11.32
CA LEU A 193 21.00 -3.39 -12.25
C LEU A 193 20.36 -3.37 -13.65
N VAL A 194 19.17 -2.81 -13.80
CA VAL A 194 18.45 -2.74 -15.07
C VAL A 194 19.05 -1.63 -15.93
N GLN A 195 19.09 -1.86 -17.25
CA GLN A 195 19.58 -0.87 -18.19
C GLN A 195 18.84 0.47 -18.07
N GLY A 196 19.61 1.56 -17.94
CA GLY A 196 19.09 2.93 -17.96
C GLY A 196 18.51 3.42 -16.63
N VAL A 197 18.34 2.55 -15.63
CA VAL A 197 17.93 2.97 -14.29
C VAL A 197 19.10 3.62 -13.55
N THR A 198 18.86 4.78 -12.94
CA THR A 198 19.88 5.53 -12.18
C THR A 198 19.40 5.78 -10.75
N PRO A 199 20.32 5.96 -9.78
CA PRO A 199 19.94 6.33 -8.41
C PRO A 199 19.09 7.61 -8.33
N GLU A 200 19.32 8.56 -9.23
CA GLU A 200 18.56 9.81 -9.33
C GLU A 200 17.11 9.57 -9.76
N LEU A 201 16.86 8.60 -10.66
CA LEU A 201 15.50 8.22 -11.05
C LEU A 201 14.81 7.40 -9.96
N LEU A 202 15.54 6.47 -9.33
CA LEU A 202 14.96 5.57 -8.34
C LEU A 202 14.63 6.28 -7.01
N TYR A 203 15.52 7.13 -6.50
CA TYR A 203 15.37 7.78 -5.19
C TYR A 203 14.99 9.25 -5.27
N GLY A 204 15.10 9.88 -6.43
CA GLY A 204 14.77 11.29 -6.60
C GLY A 204 15.75 12.23 -5.89
N LEU A 205 15.25 13.40 -5.50
CA LEU A 205 16.01 14.45 -4.83
C LEU A 205 16.10 14.25 -3.30
N ASP A 206 15.05 13.72 -2.68
CA ASP A 206 14.90 13.42 -1.25
C ASP A 206 15.75 12.20 -0.89
N THR A 207 17.05 12.46 -0.74
CA THR A 207 18.04 11.40 -0.53
C THR A 207 18.09 10.92 0.91
N ASP A 208 17.68 11.75 1.87
CA ASP A 208 17.53 11.31 3.24
C ASP A 208 16.17 10.63 3.52
N ARG A 209 15.24 10.63 2.55
CA ARG A 209 13.91 10.00 2.60
C ARG A 209 13.05 10.51 3.77
N ASN A 210 13.16 11.79 4.10
CA ASN A 210 12.36 12.42 5.15
C ASN A 210 11.04 13.05 4.63
N GLY A 211 10.82 12.98 3.31
CA GLY A 211 9.65 13.50 2.63
C GLY A 211 9.68 14.99 2.32
N VAL A 212 10.79 15.68 2.59
CA VAL A 212 10.99 17.11 2.39
C VAL A 212 12.33 17.38 1.72
N VAL A 213 12.30 17.87 0.49
CA VAL A 213 13.53 18.22 -0.23
C VAL A 213 14.18 19.46 0.39
N SER A 214 15.37 19.28 0.96
CA SER A 214 16.17 20.37 1.52
C SER A 214 16.76 21.26 0.42
N ALA A 215 17.22 22.47 0.80
CA ALA A 215 17.90 23.37 -0.14
C ALA A 215 19.18 22.76 -0.75
N ALA A 216 19.85 21.86 -0.01
CA ALA A 216 21.04 21.17 -0.50
C ALA A 216 20.68 20.09 -1.53
N GLU A 217 19.60 19.35 -1.29
CA GLU A 217 19.09 18.32 -2.20
C GLU A 217 18.53 18.93 -3.48
N ARG A 218 17.81 20.05 -3.38
CA ARG A 218 17.28 20.77 -4.54
C ARG A 218 18.35 21.33 -5.47
N ALA A 219 19.59 21.44 -5.00
CA ALA A 219 20.73 21.86 -5.82
C ALA A 219 21.37 20.69 -6.61
N ARG A 220 20.95 19.44 -6.36
CA ARG A 220 21.45 18.27 -7.09
C ARG A 220 20.82 18.22 -8.49
N PRO A 221 21.61 17.94 -9.54
CA PRO A 221 21.08 17.85 -10.89
C PRO A 221 20.30 16.54 -11.08
N LEU A 222 19.09 16.63 -11.65
CA LEU A 222 18.42 15.48 -12.26
C LEU A 222 18.90 15.31 -13.71
N PRO A 223 18.73 14.13 -14.33
CA PRO A 223 18.95 13.94 -15.76
C PRO A 223 18.16 14.98 -16.58
N VAL A 224 18.75 15.46 -17.68
CA VAL A 224 18.23 16.61 -18.44
C VAL A 224 16.85 16.34 -19.03
N GLU A 225 16.54 15.08 -19.34
CA GLU A 225 15.24 14.68 -19.85
C GLU A 225 14.12 14.67 -18.80
N VAL A 226 14.44 14.80 -17.51
CA VAL A 226 13.47 14.70 -16.40
C VAL A 226 12.92 16.08 -16.05
N ASP A 227 11.64 16.29 -16.33
CA ASP A 227 10.90 17.45 -15.82
C ASP A 227 10.46 17.19 -14.38
N ASN A 228 11.02 17.95 -13.43
CA ASN A 228 10.61 17.95 -12.02
C ASN A 228 10.02 19.30 -11.59
N SER A 229 9.36 20.02 -12.50
CA SER A 229 8.72 21.30 -12.18
C SER A 229 7.58 21.16 -11.17
N THR A 230 6.95 19.99 -11.10
CA THR A 230 5.84 19.64 -10.19
C THR A 230 6.29 19.04 -8.87
N GLY A 231 7.57 18.65 -8.73
CA GLY A 231 8.07 17.93 -7.55
C GLY A 231 7.79 16.42 -7.56
N GLN A 232 7.23 15.85 -8.63
CA GLN A 232 6.93 14.42 -8.75
C GLN A 232 8.18 13.52 -8.62
N MET A 233 9.35 14.02 -9.05
CA MET A 233 10.62 13.30 -8.91
C MET A 233 11.37 13.62 -7.62
N ASP A 234 10.74 14.35 -6.69
CA ASP A 234 11.37 14.62 -5.40
C ASP A 234 11.66 13.32 -4.65
N ARG A 235 10.81 12.29 -4.76
CA ARG A 235 11.01 10.98 -4.08
C ARG A 235 11.43 9.84 -5.00
N GLY A 236 11.52 10.11 -6.30
CA GLY A 236 11.81 9.13 -7.35
C GLY A 236 10.81 7.99 -7.43
N TRP A 237 11.15 6.97 -8.21
CA TRP A 237 10.28 5.81 -8.44
C TRP A 237 10.03 4.95 -7.20
N SER A 238 10.91 5.00 -6.20
CA SER A 238 10.74 4.27 -4.94
C SER A 238 9.49 4.67 -4.14
N ALA A 239 8.90 5.84 -4.42
CA ALA A 239 7.62 6.25 -3.86
C ALA A 239 6.41 5.61 -4.56
N TYR A 240 6.57 5.18 -5.82
CA TYR A 240 5.50 4.62 -6.64
C TYR A 240 5.52 3.09 -6.69
N PHE A 241 6.66 2.46 -6.37
CA PHE A 241 6.80 1.01 -6.42
C PHE A 241 6.65 0.33 -5.06
N THR A 242 6.16 -0.90 -5.12
CA THR A 242 6.20 -1.88 -4.04
C THR A 242 6.47 -3.28 -4.58
N LEU A 243 6.89 -4.17 -3.70
CA LEU A 243 6.96 -5.61 -3.97
C LEU A 243 5.85 -6.37 -3.23
N TYR A 244 5.16 -5.70 -2.32
CA TYR A 244 4.18 -6.28 -1.41
C TYR A 244 2.92 -5.46 -1.48
N SER A 245 1.87 -5.97 -2.12
CA SER A 245 0.55 -5.35 -2.09
C SER A 245 -0.45 -6.49 -1.98
N ALA A 246 -1.32 -6.44 -0.99
CA ALA A 246 -2.34 -7.45 -0.83
C ALA A 246 -3.58 -6.89 -0.15
N GLU A 247 -4.70 -7.52 -0.41
CA GLU A 247 -6.00 -7.24 0.21
C GLU A 247 -6.62 -8.57 0.62
N SER A 248 -7.11 -8.63 1.84
CA SER A 248 -7.81 -9.76 2.41
C SER A 248 -9.20 -9.91 1.78
N LEU A 249 -9.62 -11.15 1.54
CA LEU A 249 -10.97 -11.47 1.11
C LEU A 249 -11.85 -11.82 2.31
N LEU A 250 -11.85 -10.91 3.28
CA LEU A 250 -12.66 -10.99 4.50
C LEU A 250 -13.84 -10.02 4.41
N THR A 251 -14.93 -10.35 5.09
CA THR A 251 -16.05 -9.46 5.33
C THR A 251 -15.63 -8.35 6.31
N PRO A 252 -16.41 -7.27 6.45
CA PRO A 252 -16.15 -6.24 7.47
C PRO A 252 -16.09 -6.79 8.92
N ASP A 253 -16.68 -7.96 9.18
CA ASP A 253 -16.66 -8.65 10.46
C ASP A 253 -15.47 -9.62 10.62
N GLY A 254 -14.59 -9.72 9.61
CA GLY A 254 -13.40 -10.57 9.63
C GLY A 254 -13.61 -12.04 9.22
N GLU A 255 -14.80 -12.39 8.70
CA GLU A 255 -15.11 -13.74 8.22
C GLU A 255 -14.75 -13.90 6.73
N PRO A 256 -14.43 -15.10 6.23
CA PRO A 256 -14.17 -15.31 4.80
C PRO A 256 -15.38 -14.95 3.92
N LYS A 257 -15.13 -14.24 2.81
CA LYS A 257 -16.18 -13.97 1.81
C LYS A 257 -16.68 -15.26 1.16
N ILE A 258 -17.95 -15.25 0.75
CA ILE A 258 -18.63 -16.38 0.10
C ILE A 258 -18.16 -16.45 -1.35
N ASP A 259 -17.52 -17.57 -1.73
CA ASP A 259 -17.18 -17.84 -3.12
C ASP A 259 -18.45 -18.22 -3.91
N VAL A 260 -18.82 -17.38 -4.89
CA VAL A 260 -20.02 -17.62 -5.72
C VAL A 260 -19.87 -18.82 -6.65
N ASN A 261 -18.65 -19.34 -6.83
CA ASN A 261 -18.32 -20.47 -7.68
C ASN A 261 -18.16 -21.80 -6.91
N MET A 262 -18.57 -21.88 -5.65
CA MET A 262 -18.58 -23.13 -4.88
C MET A 262 -19.34 -24.26 -5.60
N GLU A 263 -18.88 -25.50 -5.35
CA GLU A 263 -19.45 -26.71 -5.95
C GLU A 263 -20.82 -27.07 -5.36
N ASP A 264 -20.99 -26.91 -4.04
CA ASP A 264 -22.24 -27.20 -3.33
C ASP A 264 -23.22 -26.02 -3.45
N LEU A 265 -24.20 -26.16 -4.34
CA LEU A 265 -25.22 -25.13 -4.58
C LEU A 265 -26.23 -25.00 -3.42
N GLU A 266 -26.46 -26.05 -2.64
CA GLU A 266 -27.36 -26.00 -1.48
C GLU A 266 -26.71 -25.21 -0.33
N GLU A 267 -25.43 -25.46 -0.08
CA GLU A 267 -24.63 -24.67 0.87
C GLU A 267 -24.48 -23.22 0.42
N LEU A 268 -24.13 -22.99 -0.86
CA LEU A 268 -24.06 -21.66 -1.45
C LEU A 268 -25.37 -20.89 -1.27
N HIS A 269 -26.51 -21.51 -1.56
CA HIS A 269 -27.82 -20.89 -1.40
C HIS A 269 -28.10 -20.47 0.04
N SER A 270 -27.82 -21.35 1.02
CA SER A 270 -28.02 -21.05 2.44
C SER A 270 -27.15 -19.89 2.93
N LEU A 271 -25.90 -19.81 2.47
CA LEU A 271 -24.98 -18.72 2.82
C LEU A 271 -25.44 -17.41 2.18
N LEU A 272 -25.80 -17.43 0.90
CA LEU A 272 -26.31 -16.25 0.19
C LEU A 272 -27.64 -15.74 0.76
N GLU A 273 -28.56 -16.63 1.16
CA GLU A 273 -29.85 -16.23 1.74
C GLU A 273 -29.64 -15.49 3.07
N THR A 274 -28.65 -15.89 3.85
CA THR A 274 -28.29 -15.24 5.11
C THR A 274 -27.66 -13.86 4.89
N ALA A 275 -26.79 -13.73 3.87
CA ALA A 275 -26.05 -12.50 3.62
C ALA A 275 -26.84 -11.44 2.84
N LEU A 276 -27.50 -11.82 1.74
CA LEU A 276 -28.13 -10.89 0.79
C LEU A 276 -29.66 -11.01 0.73
N GLY A 277 -30.21 -12.09 1.28
CA GLY A 277 -31.62 -12.40 1.22
C GLY A 277 -31.99 -13.36 0.09
N ARG A 278 -33.22 -13.87 0.17
CA ARG A 278 -33.69 -14.99 -0.65
C ARG A 278 -33.77 -14.70 -2.15
N GLU A 279 -34.15 -13.49 -2.54
CA GLU A 279 -34.29 -13.14 -3.96
C GLU A 279 -32.93 -13.17 -4.68
N GLN A 280 -31.91 -12.57 -4.07
CA GLN A 280 -30.53 -12.52 -4.55
C GLN A 280 -29.90 -13.91 -4.56
N ALA A 281 -30.10 -14.69 -3.49
CA ALA A 281 -29.61 -16.06 -3.40
C ALA A 281 -30.18 -16.96 -4.52
N ASN A 282 -31.49 -16.90 -4.73
CA ASN A 282 -32.16 -17.63 -5.82
C ASN A 282 -31.61 -17.21 -7.19
N PHE A 283 -31.39 -15.91 -7.40
CA PHE A 283 -30.91 -15.40 -8.67
C PHE A 283 -29.48 -15.84 -8.99
N ILE A 284 -28.55 -15.75 -8.02
CA ILE A 284 -27.14 -16.14 -8.22
C ILE A 284 -27.02 -17.64 -8.52
N VAL A 285 -27.75 -18.49 -7.79
CA VAL A 285 -27.73 -19.94 -8.03
C VAL A 285 -28.37 -20.29 -9.38
N ALA A 286 -29.46 -19.62 -9.75
CA ALA A 286 -30.06 -19.79 -11.07
C ALA A 286 -29.10 -19.36 -12.19
N TYR A 287 -28.34 -18.27 -12.00
CA TYR A 287 -27.31 -17.83 -12.95
C TYR A 287 -26.25 -18.92 -13.15
N ARG A 288 -25.79 -19.55 -12.06
CA ARG A 288 -24.83 -20.67 -12.12
C ARG A 288 -25.38 -21.87 -12.89
N GLN A 289 -26.68 -22.14 -12.80
CA GLN A 289 -27.31 -23.30 -13.44
C GLN A 289 -27.61 -23.09 -14.93
N GLY A 290 -28.11 -21.91 -15.32
CA GLY A 290 -28.63 -21.67 -16.68
C GLY A 290 -28.08 -20.44 -17.41
N GLY A 291 -27.24 -19.62 -16.77
CA GLY A 291 -26.54 -18.51 -17.42
C GLY A 291 -27.40 -17.29 -17.74
N ALA A 292 -26.79 -16.37 -18.49
CA ALA A 292 -27.42 -15.15 -18.95
C ALA A 292 -28.50 -15.45 -20.01
N ALA A 293 -29.67 -14.84 -19.85
CA ALA A 293 -30.77 -14.90 -20.80
C ALA A 293 -30.46 -14.12 -22.08
N ASP A 294 -31.01 -14.56 -23.21
CA ASP A 294 -30.96 -13.79 -24.46
C ASP A 294 -31.74 -12.47 -24.34
N ASP A 295 -31.22 -11.38 -24.91
CA ASP A 295 -31.83 -10.03 -24.87
C ASP A 295 -33.31 -9.98 -25.33
N ASN A 296 -33.73 -10.95 -26.15
CA ASN A 296 -35.08 -11.07 -26.69
C ASN A 296 -36.09 -11.73 -25.72
N ALA A 297 -35.63 -12.32 -24.61
CA ALA A 297 -36.47 -13.07 -23.67
C ALA A 297 -37.14 -12.18 -22.59
N ASN A 298 -36.86 -10.88 -22.59
CA ASN A 298 -37.20 -9.92 -21.53
C ASN A 298 -38.69 -9.63 -21.31
N SER A 299 -39.60 -10.00 -22.21
CA SER A 299 -41.00 -9.58 -22.11
C SER A 299 -41.82 -10.28 -21.01
N ASN A 300 -41.33 -11.40 -20.43
CA ASN A 300 -42.05 -12.21 -19.42
C ASN A 300 -41.20 -12.54 -18.17
N ALA A 301 -40.20 -11.72 -17.84
CA ALA A 301 -39.31 -12.00 -16.71
C ALA A 301 -40.05 -11.96 -15.36
N VAL A 302 -39.83 -12.99 -14.53
CA VAL A 302 -40.43 -13.12 -13.19
C VAL A 302 -39.41 -12.82 -12.09
N SER A 303 -39.86 -12.39 -10.90
CA SER A 303 -38.95 -12.18 -9.76
C SER A 303 -38.44 -13.51 -9.21
N ALA A 304 -37.17 -13.55 -8.83
CA ALA A 304 -36.53 -14.72 -8.25
C ALA A 304 -37.04 -15.06 -6.83
N ALA A 305 -37.73 -14.14 -6.14
CA ALA A 305 -38.18 -14.32 -4.76
C ALA A 305 -39.15 -15.49 -4.55
N GLY A 306 -39.97 -15.80 -5.56
CA GLY A 306 -41.04 -16.82 -5.47
C GLY A 306 -40.63 -18.21 -5.95
N ILE A 307 -39.38 -18.41 -6.36
CA ILE A 307 -38.94 -19.60 -7.09
C ILE A 307 -38.28 -20.60 -6.15
N SER A 308 -38.49 -21.88 -6.45
CA SER A 308 -37.80 -22.99 -5.79
C SER A 308 -36.68 -23.45 -6.70
N ILE A 309 -35.44 -23.31 -6.24
CA ILE A 309 -34.27 -23.80 -6.96
C ILE A 309 -34.22 -25.33 -6.86
N ASP A 310 -33.90 -25.98 -7.97
CA ASP A 310 -33.65 -27.43 -8.02
C ASP A 310 -32.15 -27.68 -7.85
N PHE A 311 -31.73 -28.04 -6.64
CA PHE A 311 -30.33 -28.31 -6.33
C PHE A 311 -29.80 -29.62 -6.94
N SER A 312 -30.64 -30.42 -7.61
CA SER A 312 -30.16 -31.60 -8.35
C SER A 312 -29.46 -31.24 -9.68
N GLN A 313 -29.61 -30.00 -10.14
CA GLN A 313 -28.91 -29.49 -11.32
C GLN A 313 -27.57 -28.87 -10.90
N GLU A 314 -26.49 -29.35 -11.49
CA GLU A 314 -25.15 -28.80 -11.27
C GLU A 314 -25.00 -27.41 -11.92
N GLY A 315 -24.13 -26.58 -11.35
CA GLY A 315 -23.80 -25.28 -11.93
C GLY A 315 -22.93 -25.46 -13.17
N SER A 316 -23.40 -25.00 -14.33
CA SER A 316 -22.69 -25.10 -15.61
C SER A 316 -21.87 -23.85 -15.94
N GLU A 317 -22.30 -22.68 -15.45
CA GLU A 317 -21.69 -21.38 -15.74
C GLU A 317 -20.80 -20.91 -14.59
N THR A 318 -19.66 -20.28 -14.91
CA THR A 318 -18.76 -19.68 -13.93
C THR A 318 -18.87 -18.16 -13.92
N ILE A 319 -18.96 -17.57 -12.73
CA ILE A 319 -19.02 -16.12 -12.57
C ILE A 319 -17.58 -15.62 -12.48
N THR A 320 -17.10 -14.95 -13.53
CA THR A 320 -15.74 -14.39 -13.58
C THR A 320 -15.62 -13.07 -12.81
N SER A 321 -16.68 -12.27 -12.82
CA SER A 321 -16.75 -10.98 -12.11
C SER A 321 -18.14 -10.80 -11.52
N LEU A 322 -18.24 -10.28 -10.30
CA LEU A 322 -19.53 -9.99 -9.67
C LEU A 322 -20.35 -8.97 -10.46
N LEU A 323 -19.67 -8.07 -11.20
CA LEU A 323 -20.33 -7.08 -12.07
C LEU A 323 -21.02 -7.72 -13.28
N SER A 324 -20.73 -8.98 -13.64
CA SER A 324 -21.42 -9.67 -14.74
C SER A 324 -22.88 -10.02 -14.42
N LEU A 325 -23.27 -9.95 -13.14
CA LEU A 325 -24.63 -10.19 -12.68
C LEU A 325 -25.54 -8.95 -12.84
N VAL A 326 -24.93 -7.78 -13.03
CA VAL A 326 -25.63 -6.49 -13.10
C VAL A 326 -26.30 -6.32 -14.47
N GLY A 327 -27.59 -5.99 -14.47
CA GLY A 327 -28.36 -5.72 -15.70
C GLY A 327 -28.73 -6.94 -16.54
N VAL A 328 -28.30 -8.14 -16.13
CA VAL A 328 -28.49 -9.38 -16.91
C VAL A 328 -29.64 -10.19 -16.33
N ASN A 329 -30.60 -10.60 -17.15
CA ASN A 329 -31.63 -11.56 -16.74
C ASN A 329 -31.11 -12.99 -16.89
N VAL A 330 -31.70 -13.95 -16.18
CA VAL A 330 -31.22 -15.35 -16.15
C VAL A 330 -32.24 -16.28 -16.78
N GLU A 331 -31.79 -17.19 -17.63
CA GLU A 331 -32.60 -18.30 -18.10
C GLU A 331 -32.47 -19.47 -17.11
N PHE A 332 -33.61 -19.96 -16.63
CA PHE A 332 -33.67 -21.04 -15.64
C PHE A 332 -34.76 -22.04 -16.01
N SER A 333 -34.52 -23.32 -15.71
CA SER A 333 -35.48 -24.40 -15.92
C SER A 333 -36.22 -24.72 -14.63
N ASP A 334 -37.39 -24.12 -14.43
CA ASP A 334 -38.27 -24.45 -13.30
C ASP A 334 -39.04 -25.73 -13.60
N ASN A 335 -38.66 -26.85 -12.97
CA ASN A 335 -39.31 -28.15 -13.16
C ASN A 335 -39.42 -28.58 -14.64
N GLY A 336 -38.46 -28.19 -15.48
CA GLY A 336 -38.43 -28.48 -16.92
C GLY A 336 -39.13 -27.44 -17.81
N ALA A 337 -39.65 -26.34 -17.25
CA ALA A 337 -40.21 -25.23 -18.00
C ALA A 337 -39.21 -24.05 -18.07
N PRO A 338 -38.89 -23.54 -19.28
CA PRO A 338 -38.00 -22.39 -19.42
C PRO A 338 -38.67 -21.14 -18.84
N THR A 339 -38.00 -20.53 -17.87
CA THR A 339 -38.45 -19.34 -17.16
C THR A 339 -37.31 -18.33 -17.13
N VAL A 340 -37.62 -17.06 -17.38
CA VAL A 340 -36.64 -15.97 -17.33
C VAL A 340 -36.77 -15.26 -16.00
N LEU A 341 -35.68 -15.15 -15.24
CA LEU A 341 -35.62 -14.43 -13.99
C LEU A 341 -35.18 -12.99 -14.24
N ARG A 342 -35.95 -12.06 -13.68
CA ARG A 342 -35.58 -10.65 -13.68
C ARG A 342 -34.43 -10.42 -12.71
N THR A 343 -33.42 -9.67 -13.14
CA THR A 343 -32.30 -9.28 -12.29
C THR A 343 -32.77 -8.51 -11.05
N PRO A 344 -32.31 -8.87 -9.84
CA PRO A 344 -32.39 -8.02 -8.66
C PRO A 344 -31.33 -6.91 -8.69
N PHE A 345 -30.32 -7.02 -9.57
CA PHE A 345 -29.19 -6.10 -9.71
C PHE A 345 -29.38 -5.18 -10.92
N THR A 346 -30.26 -4.20 -10.78
CA THR A 346 -30.65 -3.34 -11.90
C THR A 346 -29.54 -2.39 -12.34
N ASP A 347 -29.27 -2.36 -13.64
CA ASP A 347 -28.36 -1.42 -14.30
C ASP A 347 -29.00 -0.04 -14.47
N THR A 348 -29.29 0.63 -13.35
CA THR A 348 -29.83 2.00 -13.35
C THR A 348 -28.99 2.90 -12.44
N PRO A 349 -28.63 4.12 -12.89
CA PRO A 349 -27.90 5.06 -12.06
C PRO A 349 -28.58 5.28 -10.70
N GLY A 350 -27.81 5.14 -9.62
CA GLY A 350 -28.29 5.25 -8.23
C GLY A 350 -28.88 3.97 -7.63
N ALA A 351 -29.12 2.90 -8.40
CA ALA A 351 -29.48 1.59 -7.84
C ALA A 351 -28.24 0.83 -7.33
N TYR A 352 -27.07 1.09 -7.90
CA TYR A 352 -25.82 0.42 -7.50
C TYR A 352 -25.54 0.55 -5.99
N SER A 353 -25.75 1.74 -5.42
CA SER A 353 -25.51 2.00 -3.99
C SER A 353 -26.43 1.22 -3.05
N SER A 354 -27.53 0.63 -3.53
CA SER A 354 -28.45 -0.13 -2.68
C SER A 354 -28.10 -1.61 -2.55
N TYR A 355 -27.22 -2.14 -3.40
CA TYR A 355 -26.89 -3.57 -3.41
C TYR A 355 -25.40 -3.88 -3.59
N LEU A 356 -24.63 -3.03 -4.28
CA LEU A 356 -23.21 -3.29 -4.52
C LEU A 356 -22.40 -3.36 -3.22
N PRO A 357 -22.58 -2.47 -2.22
CA PRO A 357 -21.82 -2.57 -0.97
C PRO A 357 -22.03 -3.92 -0.29
N ASP A 358 -23.27 -4.31 -0.07
CA ASP A 358 -23.61 -5.60 0.55
C ASP A 358 -23.09 -6.79 -0.27
N MET A 359 -23.17 -6.71 -1.60
CA MET A 359 -22.66 -7.75 -2.50
C MET A 359 -21.14 -7.87 -2.42
N LEU A 360 -20.40 -6.76 -2.43
CA LEU A 360 -18.94 -6.74 -2.44
C LEU A 360 -18.35 -7.01 -1.06
N ASP A 361 -19.07 -6.67 0.02
CA ASP A 361 -18.68 -7.02 1.39
C ASP A 361 -18.75 -8.52 1.65
N ASN A 362 -19.72 -9.23 1.06
CA ASN A 362 -20.00 -10.63 1.37
C ASN A 362 -19.52 -11.63 0.31
N LEU A 363 -19.37 -11.24 -0.96
CA LEU A 363 -19.10 -12.17 -2.07
C LEU A 363 -17.69 -12.03 -2.64
N THR A 364 -17.17 -13.14 -3.18
CA THR A 364 -15.93 -13.20 -3.96
C THR A 364 -16.10 -14.19 -5.12
N THR A 365 -15.30 -14.04 -6.18
CA THR A 365 -15.18 -15.00 -7.28
C THR A 365 -13.91 -15.88 -7.17
N SER A 366 -13.03 -15.54 -6.22
CA SER A 366 -11.79 -16.26 -5.96
C SER A 366 -11.88 -17.08 -4.68
N SER A 367 -11.28 -18.27 -4.71
CA SER A 367 -11.09 -19.15 -3.55
C SER A 367 -9.80 -18.87 -2.76
N THR A 368 -9.03 -17.86 -3.17
CA THR A 368 -7.83 -17.42 -2.42
C THR A 368 -8.22 -16.66 -1.15
N ALA A 369 -7.31 -16.62 -0.17
CA ALA A 369 -7.53 -15.84 1.05
C ALA A 369 -7.28 -14.33 0.87
N SER A 370 -6.45 -13.97 -0.11
CA SER A 370 -6.12 -12.58 -0.44
C SER A 370 -5.91 -12.42 -1.95
N MET A 371 -6.02 -11.17 -2.42
CA MET A 371 -5.69 -10.75 -3.77
C MET A 371 -4.47 -9.84 -3.73
N VAL A 372 -3.57 -9.97 -4.71
CA VAL A 372 -2.33 -9.19 -4.81
C VAL A 372 -2.33 -8.36 -6.09
N GLY A 373 -1.66 -7.20 -6.05
CA GLY A 373 -1.37 -6.39 -7.24
C GLY A 373 -2.43 -5.37 -7.64
N ARG A 374 -3.56 -5.28 -6.91
CA ARG A 374 -4.61 -4.27 -7.18
C ARG A 374 -4.25 -2.92 -6.59
N LEU A 375 -4.53 -1.85 -7.34
CA LEU A 375 -4.22 -0.48 -6.97
C LEU A 375 -5.35 0.16 -6.13
N ASN A 376 -5.01 0.69 -4.97
CA ASN A 376 -5.94 1.36 -4.07
C ASN A 376 -6.32 2.76 -4.59
N VAL A 377 -7.55 2.90 -5.09
CA VAL A 377 -8.07 4.14 -5.68
C VAL A 377 -8.16 5.31 -4.67
N ASN A 378 -8.35 4.99 -3.38
CA ASN A 378 -8.52 5.99 -2.32
C ASN A 378 -7.20 6.68 -1.94
N GLN A 379 -6.07 5.97 -2.07
CA GLN A 379 -4.76 6.46 -1.61
C GLN A 379 -3.72 6.61 -2.72
N ALA A 380 -3.92 6.03 -3.91
CA ALA A 380 -2.93 6.07 -4.99
C ALA A 380 -2.60 7.51 -5.47
N PRO A 381 -1.35 7.81 -5.84
CA PRO A 381 -0.98 9.09 -6.43
C PRO A 381 -1.55 9.27 -7.84
N ARG A 382 -1.60 10.52 -8.33
CA ARG A 382 -2.17 10.86 -9.66
C ARG A 382 -1.51 10.06 -10.78
N ALA A 383 -0.17 9.94 -10.73
CA ALA A 383 0.59 9.21 -11.75
C ALA A 383 0.13 7.75 -11.88
N LEU A 384 -0.11 7.07 -10.75
CA LEU A 384 -0.57 5.68 -10.75
C LEU A 384 -2.05 5.53 -11.10
N LEU A 385 -2.91 6.48 -10.72
CA LEU A 385 -4.30 6.46 -11.20
C LEU A 385 -4.38 6.65 -12.71
N SER A 386 -3.53 7.51 -13.26
CA SER A 386 -3.44 7.75 -14.70
C SER A 386 -2.81 6.58 -15.45
N SER A 387 -2.03 5.75 -14.75
CA SER A 387 -1.37 4.59 -15.34
C SER A 387 -2.33 3.44 -15.60
N VAL A 388 -3.48 3.40 -14.93
CA VAL A 388 -4.45 2.31 -15.07
C VAL A 388 -5.01 2.26 -16.50
N PRO A 389 -4.91 1.12 -17.21
CA PRO A 389 -5.47 0.95 -18.54
C PRO A 389 -6.98 1.27 -18.57
N ASN A 390 -7.42 1.89 -19.67
CA ASN A 390 -8.83 2.28 -19.88
C ASN A 390 -9.40 3.28 -18.86
N MET A 391 -8.57 3.92 -18.02
CA MET A 391 -9.01 4.96 -17.09
C MET A 391 -9.13 6.32 -17.79
N PRO A 392 -10.35 6.92 -17.88
CA PRO A 392 -10.48 8.23 -18.51
C PRO A 392 -9.80 9.34 -17.67
N PRO A 393 -9.03 10.27 -18.28
CA PRO A 393 -8.33 11.32 -17.53
C PRO A 393 -9.24 12.23 -16.69
N GLU A 394 -10.46 12.49 -17.18
CA GLU A 394 -11.46 13.29 -16.44
C GLU A 394 -11.91 12.59 -15.15
N VAL A 395 -11.96 11.26 -15.16
CA VAL A 395 -12.35 10.46 -14.00
C VAL A 395 -11.24 10.48 -12.94
N VAL A 396 -9.96 10.48 -13.33
CA VAL A 396 -8.83 10.61 -12.39
C VAL A 396 -8.94 11.90 -11.57
N GLU A 397 -9.21 13.03 -12.23
CA GLU A 397 -9.38 14.31 -11.53
C GLU A 397 -10.61 14.30 -10.61
N GLN A 398 -11.71 13.68 -11.02
CA GLN A 398 -12.92 13.53 -10.19
C GLN A 398 -12.69 12.63 -8.98
N ILE A 399 -11.92 11.54 -9.15
CA ILE A 399 -11.50 10.66 -8.05
C ILE A 399 -10.68 11.46 -7.06
N ILE A 400 -9.61 12.13 -7.49
CA ILE A 400 -8.73 12.91 -6.60
C ILE A 400 -9.51 14.00 -5.87
N ALA A 401 -10.45 14.67 -6.55
CA ALA A 401 -11.24 15.73 -5.95
C ALA A 401 -12.30 15.25 -4.94
N SER A 402 -12.80 14.02 -5.07
CA SER A 402 -13.92 13.52 -4.25
C SER A 402 -13.53 12.46 -3.23
N ARG A 403 -12.40 11.76 -3.43
CA ARG A 403 -11.98 10.64 -2.57
C ARG A 403 -11.66 11.07 -1.15
N THR A 404 -11.72 10.11 -0.25
CA THR A 404 -11.29 10.20 1.14
C THR A 404 -10.22 9.15 1.31
N PHE A 405 -9.11 9.51 1.95
CA PHE A 405 -7.98 8.59 2.12
C PHE A 405 -8.32 7.44 3.08
N GLU A 406 -9.32 7.64 3.94
CA GLU A 406 -9.88 6.61 4.81
C GLU A 406 -11.34 6.39 4.50
N VAL A 407 -11.78 5.16 4.76
CA VAL A 407 -13.18 4.80 4.76
C VAL A 407 -13.82 5.41 6.00
N THR A 408 -14.93 6.11 5.81
CA THR A 408 -15.66 6.76 6.89
C THR A 408 -17.03 6.10 7.08
N PRO A 409 -17.60 6.11 8.31
CA PRO A 409 -18.90 5.48 8.56
C PRO A 409 -20.07 6.07 7.75
N ASP A 410 -19.93 7.30 7.25
CA ASP A 410 -20.91 7.94 6.36
C ASP A 410 -20.78 7.49 4.90
N ARG A 411 -19.63 6.95 4.49
CA ARG A 411 -19.37 6.43 3.15
C ARG A 411 -18.70 5.04 3.18
N PRO A 412 -19.33 4.01 3.78
CA PRO A 412 -18.76 2.68 3.89
C PRO A 412 -18.52 2.00 2.52
N GLU A 413 -19.24 2.43 1.47
CA GLU A 413 -19.07 1.93 0.12
C GLU A 413 -17.66 2.15 -0.45
N ARG A 414 -16.87 3.05 0.15
CA ARG A 414 -15.49 3.33 -0.27
C ARG A 414 -14.49 2.23 0.07
N ARG A 415 -14.91 1.17 0.79
CA ARG A 415 -14.09 -0.05 0.96
C ARG A 415 -13.79 -0.72 -0.39
N HIS A 416 -14.65 -0.55 -1.38
CA HIS A 416 -14.55 -1.19 -2.70
C HIS A 416 -14.26 -0.17 -3.79
N ALA A 417 -13.50 -0.55 -4.81
CA ALA A 417 -13.16 0.36 -5.92
C ALA A 417 -14.39 0.82 -6.70
N GLU A 418 -15.45 0.01 -6.72
CA GLU A 418 -16.71 0.21 -7.41
C GLU A 418 -17.47 1.46 -6.94
N TRP A 419 -17.05 2.14 -5.87
CA TRP A 419 -17.63 3.44 -5.49
C TRP A 419 -17.56 4.46 -6.65
N ILE A 420 -16.57 4.35 -7.55
CA ILE A 420 -16.47 5.20 -8.74
C ILE A 420 -17.62 4.97 -9.73
N LEU A 421 -18.16 3.75 -9.80
CA LEU A 421 -19.38 3.42 -10.54
C LEU A 421 -20.62 3.92 -9.79
N MET A 422 -20.65 3.76 -8.46
CA MET A 422 -21.79 4.22 -7.63
C MET A 422 -21.97 5.74 -7.68
N ASP A 423 -20.88 6.50 -7.68
CA ASP A 423 -20.87 7.96 -7.83
C ASP A 423 -21.12 8.40 -9.29
N GLY A 424 -21.22 7.46 -10.24
CA GLY A 424 -21.51 7.71 -11.65
C GLY A 424 -20.34 8.34 -12.41
N LEU A 425 -19.10 8.13 -11.96
CA LEU A 425 -17.89 8.63 -12.63
C LEU A 425 -17.55 7.79 -13.87
N VAL A 426 -17.86 6.50 -13.82
CA VAL A 426 -17.70 5.53 -14.93
C VAL A 426 -19.01 4.80 -15.19
N ASP A 427 -19.13 4.22 -16.39
CA ASP A 427 -20.22 3.30 -16.70
C ASP A 427 -19.85 1.85 -16.32
N LEU A 428 -20.83 0.95 -16.38
CA LEU A 428 -20.64 -0.46 -16.02
C LEU A 428 -19.59 -1.15 -16.91
N GLU A 429 -19.52 -0.80 -18.19
CA GLU A 429 -18.59 -1.44 -19.13
C GLU A 429 -17.14 -1.08 -18.81
N VAL A 430 -16.87 0.20 -18.55
CA VAL A 430 -15.56 0.66 -18.11
C VAL A 430 -15.23 0.07 -16.73
N MET A 431 -16.18 0.05 -15.79
CA MET A 431 -15.93 -0.52 -14.46
C MET A 431 -15.57 -2.01 -14.52
N ARG A 432 -16.15 -2.80 -15.45
CA ARG A 432 -15.79 -4.22 -15.63
C ARG A 432 -14.33 -4.42 -16.03
N GLN A 433 -13.75 -3.47 -16.77
CA GLN A 433 -12.35 -3.51 -17.16
C GLN A 433 -11.42 -3.03 -16.03
N LEU A 434 -11.89 -2.11 -15.19
CA LEU A 434 -11.12 -1.54 -14.08
C LEU A 434 -11.14 -2.40 -12.81
N ALA A 435 -12.24 -3.10 -12.53
CA ALA A 435 -12.43 -3.85 -11.28
C ALA A 435 -11.33 -4.88 -10.97
N PRO A 436 -10.74 -5.61 -11.95
CA PRO A 436 -9.63 -6.53 -11.67
C PRO A 436 -8.35 -5.81 -11.23
N LEU A 437 -8.16 -4.55 -11.63
CA LEU A 437 -6.94 -3.79 -11.40
C LEU A 437 -7.01 -2.87 -10.18
N LEU A 438 -8.22 -2.60 -9.68
CA LEU A 438 -8.46 -1.62 -8.63
C LEU A 438 -8.95 -2.27 -7.33
N THR A 439 -8.67 -1.59 -6.22
CA THR A 439 -9.24 -1.87 -4.89
C THR A 439 -9.58 -0.56 -4.17
N GLY A 440 -10.50 -0.60 -3.21
CA GLY A 440 -10.73 0.50 -2.25
C GLY A 440 -9.94 0.31 -0.94
N GLY A 441 -9.26 -0.82 -0.77
CA GLY A 441 -8.61 -1.21 0.47
C GLY A 441 -7.14 -1.61 0.30
N GLY A 442 -6.73 -2.63 1.04
CA GLY A 442 -5.37 -3.13 1.11
C GLY A 442 -4.95 -3.30 2.56
N ASP A 443 -4.41 -4.46 2.89
CA ASP A 443 -4.07 -4.85 4.26
C ASP A 443 -2.55 -4.99 4.46
N VAL A 444 -1.77 -4.44 3.52
CA VAL A 444 -0.32 -4.35 3.66
C VAL A 444 0.05 -2.88 3.89
N TYR A 445 0.71 -2.63 5.02
CA TYR A 445 1.00 -1.28 5.50
C TYR A 445 2.49 -1.03 5.61
N ARG A 446 2.92 0.16 5.22
CA ARG A 446 4.24 0.72 5.48
C ARG A 446 4.21 1.62 6.70
N ALA A 447 5.17 1.42 7.59
CA ALA A 447 5.40 2.26 8.76
C ALA A 447 6.86 2.74 8.80
N HIS A 448 7.08 4.06 8.87
CA HIS A 448 8.41 4.59 9.18
C HIS A 448 8.47 4.96 10.67
N SER A 449 9.04 4.07 11.46
CA SER A 449 9.22 4.24 12.89
C SER A 449 10.49 5.01 13.20
N VAL A 450 10.34 6.13 13.90
CA VAL A 450 11.46 6.99 14.33
C VAL A 450 11.54 6.98 15.84
N GLY A 451 12.59 6.36 16.38
CA GLY A 451 12.89 6.34 17.81
C GLY A 451 13.86 7.46 18.18
N PHE A 452 13.50 8.30 19.14
CA PHE A 452 14.26 9.50 19.51
C PHE A 452 14.10 9.88 21.00
N PHE A 453 14.86 10.88 21.43
CA PHE A 453 14.81 11.43 22.80
C PHE A 453 14.29 12.88 22.78
N ASP A 454 13.66 13.34 23.87
CA ASP A 454 13.11 14.71 23.97
C ASP A 454 14.20 15.78 23.84
N GLU A 455 15.41 15.49 24.31
CA GLU A 455 16.58 16.36 24.26
C GLU A 455 17.81 15.53 23.91
N GLU A 456 18.74 16.11 23.14
CA GLU A 456 20.08 15.56 22.80
C GLU A 456 20.19 14.03 22.73
N GLY A 457 20.23 13.45 21.53
CA GLY A 457 20.48 12.02 21.38
C GLY A 457 20.47 11.54 19.94
N PRO A 458 20.89 10.28 19.69
CA PRO A 458 20.73 9.66 18.38
C PRO A 458 19.23 9.42 18.10
N ALA A 459 18.85 9.60 16.84
CA ALA A 459 17.58 9.11 16.31
C ALA A 459 17.84 7.87 15.45
N THR A 460 17.00 6.86 15.57
CA THR A 460 17.02 5.67 14.70
C THR A 460 15.75 5.65 13.87
N ARG A 461 15.88 5.36 12.57
CA ARG A 461 14.77 5.28 11.62
C ARG A 461 14.67 3.88 11.05
N ILE A 462 13.51 3.26 11.18
CA ILE A 462 13.21 1.93 10.66
C ILE A 462 11.98 2.03 9.78
N GLU A 463 12.11 1.61 8.53
CA GLU A 463 10.98 1.33 7.66
C GLU A 463 10.60 -0.15 7.83
N ALA A 464 9.32 -0.41 8.03
CA ALA A 464 8.77 -1.76 8.11
C ALA A 464 7.54 -1.88 7.21
N ILE A 465 7.47 -3.00 6.49
CA ILE A 465 6.28 -3.41 5.73
C ILE A 465 5.61 -4.55 6.51
N ILE A 466 4.34 -4.36 6.83
CA ILE A 466 3.54 -5.24 7.69
C ILE A 466 2.34 -5.74 6.89
N ASP A 467 2.22 -7.05 6.77
CA ASP A 467 1.10 -7.75 6.12
C ASP A 467 0.07 -8.17 7.17
N ASP A 468 -1.13 -7.61 7.05
CA ASP A 468 -2.28 -7.81 7.91
C ASP A 468 -3.40 -8.61 7.21
N THR A 469 -3.09 -9.29 6.09
CA THR A 469 -4.09 -10.09 5.35
C THR A 469 -4.57 -11.35 6.08
N GLY A 470 -3.90 -11.74 7.16
CA GLY A 470 -4.21 -12.95 7.94
C GLY A 470 -4.53 -12.64 9.39
N ALA A 471 -4.81 -13.68 10.17
CA ALA A 471 -5.21 -13.53 11.58
C ALA A 471 -4.18 -12.85 12.50
N THR A 472 -2.91 -12.74 12.08
CA THR A 472 -1.89 -11.98 12.82
C THR A 472 -1.00 -11.20 11.85
N PRO A 473 -0.76 -9.90 12.10
CA PRO A 473 0.09 -9.07 11.25
C PRO A 473 1.56 -9.50 11.30
N LYS A 474 2.19 -9.64 10.13
CA LYS A 474 3.57 -10.11 9.97
C LYS A 474 4.44 -9.05 9.34
N VAL A 475 5.63 -8.83 9.90
CA VAL A 475 6.64 -7.97 9.25
C VAL A 475 7.25 -8.73 8.07
N LEU A 476 7.01 -8.25 6.85
CA LEU A 476 7.59 -8.79 5.62
C LEU A 476 8.99 -8.25 5.36
N GLN A 477 9.17 -6.95 5.57
CA GLN A 477 10.43 -6.26 5.32
C GLN A 477 10.76 -5.30 6.46
N ARG A 478 12.05 -5.16 6.77
CA ARG A 478 12.58 -4.20 7.76
C ARG A 478 13.87 -3.57 7.22
N LEU A 479 13.85 -2.27 6.97
CA LEU A 479 14.98 -1.51 6.46
C LEU A 479 15.44 -0.45 7.48
N ASP A 480 16.76 -0.39 7.72
CA ASP A 480 17.37 0.60 8.61
C ASP A 480 17.75 1.84 7.80
N LEU A 481 17.00 2.93 8.00
CA LEU A 481 17.20 4.21 7.32
C LEU A 481 18.14 5.16 8.10
N THR A 482 18.61 4.75 9.27
CA THR A 482 19.51 5.56 10.11
C THR A 482 20.78 6.05 9.38
N PRO A 483 21.41 5.27 8.47
CA PRO A 483 22.56 5.75 7.71
C PRO A 483 22.28 6.96 6.81
N LEU A 484 21.01 7.20 6.46
CA LEU A 484 20.59 8.37 5.67
C LEU A 484 20.52 9.65 6.51
N GLY A 485 20.69 9.54 7.83
CA GLY A 485 20.63 10.65 8.77
C GLY A 485 19.33 10.71 9.55
N ALA A 486 19.25 11.66 10.48
CA ALA A 486 18.12 11.78 11.41
C ALA A 486 16.80 12.14 10.70
N GLY A 487 16.87 12.84 9.56
CA GLY A 487 15.72 13.24 8.72
C GLY A 487 14.81 14.30 9.34
N TYR A 488 14.52 14.19 10.64
CA TYR A 488 13.56 14.99 11.37
C TYR A 488 14.17 15.56 12.64
N THR A 489 13.69 16.73 13.06
CA THR A 489 14.02 17.29 14.36
C THR A 489 13.12 16.68 15.45
N PRO A 490 13.59 16.60 16.72
CA PRO A 490 12.75 16.11 17.82
C PRO A 490 11.45 16.90 17.97
N ALA A 491 11.46 18.20 17.72
CA ALA A 491 10.28 19.06 17.80
C ALA A 491 9.22 18.69 16.74
N GLU A 492 9.64 18.38 15.51
CA GLU A 492 8.74 17.91 14.45
C GLU A 492 8.08 16.59 14.82
N LEU A 493 8.83 15.68 15.46
CA LEU A 493 8.33 14.38 15.92
C LEU A 493 7.48 14.46 17.20
N GLY A 494 7.29 15.64 17.78
CA GLY A 494 6.43 15.83 18.95
C GLY A 494 7.14 15.79 20.31
N ALA A 495 8.46 15.99 20.36
CA ALA A 495 9.13 16.33 21.62
C ALA A 495 8.56 17.65 22.17
N MET A 496 8.09 17.64 23.41
CA MET A 496 7.67 18.88 24.05
C MET A 496 8.90 19.66 24.51
N ALA A 497 9.09 20.88 23.99
CA ALA A 497 10.00 21.83 24.59
C ALA A 497 9.50 22.16 26.01
N GLN A 498 10.34 22.00 27.03
CA GLN A 498 10.00 22.53 28.36
C GLN A 498 9.77 24.03 28.22
N SER A 499 8.55 24.50 28.52
CA SER A 499 8.32 25.91 28.77
C SER A 499 9.29 26.33 29.87
N ALA A 500 10.20 27.24 29.57
CA ALA A 500 11.08 27.86 30.55
C ALA A 500 10.26 28.74 31.50
N THR A 501 9.49 28.13 32.40
CA THR A 501 8.89 28.78 33.57
C THR A 501 9.62 28.29 34.80
N GLY A 502 10.89 28.65 34.87
CA GLY A 502 11.67 28.65 36.09
C GLY A 502 11.79 30.08 36.61
N GLU A 503 10.74 30.62 37.22
CA GLU A 503 10.98 31.62 38.26
C GLU A 503 11.64 30.87 39.43
N SER A 504 12.94 31.09 39.59
CA SER A 504 13.68 30.60 40.74
C SER A 504 13.27 31.41 41.98
N PRO A 505 12.97 30.79 43.14
CA PRO A 505 12.90 31.49 44.41
C PRO A 505 14.27 31.98 44.90
#